data_AF-B7IZA2-F1
#
_entry.id   AF-B7IZA2-F1
#
_cell.length_a   1.000
_cell.length_b   1.000
_cell.length_c   1.000
_cell.angle_alpha   90.00
_cell.angle_beta   90.00
_cell.angle_gamma   90.00
#
_symmetry.space_group_name_H-M   'P 1'
#
loop_
_entity.id
_entity.type
_entity.pdbx_description
1 polymer ?
#
loop_
_entity_poly.entity_id
_entity_poly.type
_entity_poly.pdbx_seq_one_letter_code
_entity_poly.pdbx_strand_id
1 'polypeptide(L)'
;MYNKIVEYDVKNPFGDMNEYKLIKEIEPTKNDLLHSTFIINGKTYRGRACCPDEGILAVEAIQLIDKPEYDIRSVGGLKCPYCQFVEVDSFELDEHEGPTTVCGCCNSRIIYVRNVVMNTLGECKEVIYYSSPFKFKEPIKF
;
A
#
# COMPACT_ATOMS: atom_id res chain seq x y z
N MET A 1 -15.52 15.67 2.27
CA MET A 1 -14.27 15.93 3.04
C MET A 1 -14.33 15.05 4.27
N TYR A 2 -13.23 14.41 4.66
CA TYR A 2 -13.25 13.45 5.76
C TYR A 2 -13.23 14.15 7.13
N ASN A 3 -14.12 13.75 8.02
CA ASN A 3 -14.22 14.20 9.41
C ASN A 3 -14.19 13.02 10.41
N LYS A 4 -14.26 11.77 9.92
CA LYS A 4 -14.18 10.55 10.72
C LYS A 4 -13.24 9.53 10.09
N ILE A 5 -12.49 8.84 10.93
CA ILE A 5 -11.67 7.68 10.57
C ILE A 5 -12.24 6.45 11.28
N VAL A 6 -12.56 5.40 10.52
CA VAL A 6 -13.12 4.13 11.00
C VAL A 6 -12.24 2.94 10.63
N GLU A 7 -12.37 1.84 11.36
CA GLU A 7 -11.70 0.57 11.07
C GLU A 7 -12.40 -0.13 9.89
N TYR A 8 -11.64 -0.45 8.83
CA TYR A 8 -12.18 -1.12 7.66
C TYR A 8 -12.61 -2.56 7.98
N ASP A 9 -13.88 -2.88 7.71
CA ASP A 9 -14.39 -4.25 7.88
C ASP A 9 -14.14 -5.10 6.63
N VAL A 10 -13.13 -5.96 6.71
CA VAL A 10 -12.77 -6.90 5.64
C VAL A 10 -13.88 -7.94 5.39
N LYS A 11 -14.72 -8.24 6.38
CA LYS A 11 -15.82 -9.21 6.23
C LYS A 11 -17.03 -8.60 5.52
N ASN A 12 -17.19 -7.28 5.58
CA ASN A 12 -18.28 -6.57 4.94
C ASN A 12 -17.75 -5.37 4.14
N PRO A 13 -16.95 -5.57 3.08
CA PRO A 13 -16.22 -4.50 2.40
C PRO A 13 -17.11 -3.44 1.72
N PHE A 14 -18.38 -3.75 1.52
CA PHE A 14 -19.41 -2.89 0.90
C PHE A 14 -20.53 -2.51 1.88
N GLY A 15 -20.30 -2.67 3.18
CA GLY A 15 -21.25 -2.30 4.22
C GLY A 15 -21.42 -0.79 4.40
N ASP A 16 -22.42 -0.41 5.20
CA ASP A 16 -22.56 0.97 5.66
C ASP A 16 -21.38 1.32 6.59
N MET A 17 -20.54 2.25 6.15
CA MET A 17 -19.33 2.65 6.89
C MET A 17 -19.66 3.41 8.19
N ASN A 18 -20.91 3.87 8.39
CA ASN A 18 -21.34 4.43 9.68
C ASN A 18 -21.42 3.37 10.77
N GLU A 19 -21.61 2.11 10.41
CA GLU A 19 -21.62 0.98 11.35
C GLU A 19 -20.20 0.51 11.71
N TYR A 20 -19.19 0.97 10.98
CA TYR A 20 -17.82 0.57 11.24
C TYR A 20 -17.31 1.24 12.51
N LYS A 21 -16.37 0.56 13.16
CA LYS A 21 -15.83 1.01 14.44
C LYS A 21 -15.05 2.31 14.27
N LEU A 22 -15.49 3.36 14.95
CA LEU A 22 -14.79 4.65 15.00
C LEU A 22 -13.40 4.50 15.63
N ILE A 23 -12.38 5.00 14.94
CA ILE A 23 -11.01 5.09 15.44
C ILE A 23 -10.75 6.50 15.97
N LYS A 24 -11.11 7.54 15.20
CA LYS A 24 -10.82 8.94 15.54
C LYS A 24 -11.70 9.90 14.75
N GLU A 25 -12.15 10.97 15.40
CA GLU A 25 -12.69 12.16 14.72
C GLU A 25 -11.55 13.11 14.37
N ILE A 26 -11.65 13.76 13.21
CA ILE A 26 -10.63 14.69 12.71
C ILE A 26 -11.29 15.98 12.21
N GLU A 27 -10.54 17.08 12.25
CA GLU A 27 -10.95 18.31 11.59
C GLU A 27 -11.09 18.06 10.08
N PRO A 28 -12.18 18.55 9.43
CA PRO A 28 -12.38 18.39 8.00
C PRO A 28 -11.18 18.87 7.19
N THR A 29 -10.59 17.96 6.42
CA THR A 29 -9.47 18.29 5.53
C THR A 29 -9.92 18.39 4.07
N LYS A 30 -9.31 19.33 3.34
CA LYS A 30 -9.47 19.46 1.89
C LYS A 30 -8.61 18.48 1.10
N ASN A 31 -7.64 17.84 1.75
CA ASN A 31 -6.75 16.89 1.10
C ASN A 31 -7.45 15.55 0.93
N ASP A 32 -7.24 14.92 -0.23
CA ASP A 32 -7.59 13.51 -0.36
C ASP A 32 -6.62 12.67 0.49
N LEU A 33 -7.19 11.96 1.45
CA LEU A 33 -6.51 11.08 2.37
C LEU A 33 -6.56 9.62 1.89
N LEU A 34 -7.32 9.31 0.83
CA LEU A 34 -7.35 7.96 0.29
C LEU A 34 -5.93 7.52 -0.12
N HIS A 35 -5.62 6.25 0.13
CA HIS A 35 -4.28 5.65 -0.04
C HIS A 35 -3.16 6.23 0.83
N SER A 36 -3.38 7.28 1.62
CA SER A 36 -2.35 7.79 2.54
C SER A 36 -2.10 6.83 3.71
N THR A 37 -0.92 6.95 4.32
CA THR A 37 -0.56 6.23 5.55
C THR A 37 -0.65 7.16 6.75
N PHE A 38 -1.14 6.65 7.87
CA PHE A 38 -1.44 7.43 9.08
C PHE A 38 -0.80 6.82 10.32
N ILE A 39 -0.47 7.65 11.30
CA ILE A 39 -0.20 7.24 12.67
C ILE A 39 -1.30 7.80 13.55
N ILE A 40 -2.06 6.91 14.20
CA ILE A 40 -3.14 7.25 15.14
C ILE A 40 -2.89 6.46 16.41
N ASN A 41 -2.70 7.15 17.54
CA ASN A 41 -2.42 6.54 18.85
C ASN A 41 -1.25 5.53 18.81
N GLY A 42 -0.18 5.86 18.07
CA GLY A 42 1.01 5.03 17.94
C GLY A 42 0.87 3.80 17.02
N LYS A 43 -0.31 3.57 16.42
CA LYS A 43 -0.54 2.51 15.44
C LYS A 43 -0.54 3.08 14.03
N THR A 44 -0.04 2.29 13.08
CA THR A 44 0.00 2.68 11.67
C THR A 44 -1.20 2.12 10.90
N TYR A 45 -1.80 2.94 10.05
CA TYR A 45 -2.93 2.56 9.22
C TYR A 45 -2.73 3.03 7.77
N ARG A 46 -3.37 2.35 6.81
CA ARG A 46 -3.52 2.81 5.42
C ARG A 46 -4.96 3.17 5.12
N GLY A 47 -5.18 4.21 4.33
CA GLY A 47 -6.49 4.53 3.75
C GLY A 47 -6.90 3.42 2.78
N ARG A 48 -8.00 2.74 3.07
CA ARG A 48 -8.46 1.58 2.29
C ARG A 48 -9.69 1.87 1.46
N ALA A 49 -10.65 2.57 2.04
CA ALA A 49 -11.89 2.98 1.37
C ALA A 49 -12.40 4.29 1.97
N CYS A 50 -13.37 4.93 1.31
CA CYS A 50 -13.93 6.17 1.79
C CYS A 50 -15.39 6.34 1.37
N CYS A 51 -16.14 7.10 2.17
CA CYS A 51 -17.45 7.64 1.84
C CYS A 51 -17.39 9.17 1.96
N PRO A 52 -17.02 9.90 0.88
CA PRO A 52 -16.81 11.34 0.94
C PRO A 52 -18.04 12.16 1.32
N ASP A 53 -19.23 11.68 0.93
CA ASP A 53 -20.53 12.31 1.20
C ASP A 53 -20.87 12.29 2.69
N GLU A 54 -20.49 11.22 3.38
CA GLU A 54 -20.67 11.06 4.84
C GLU A 54 -19.43 11.53 5.63
N GLY A 55 -18.35 11.88 4.93
CA GLY A 55 -17.10 12.32 5.52
C GLY A 55 -16.29 11.21 6.19
N ILE A 56 -16.43 9.96 5.75
CA ILE A 56 -15.78 8.80 6.39
C ILE A 56 -14.58 8.33 5.58
N LEU A 57 -13.46 8.11 6.26
CA LEU A 57 -12.30 7.38 5.76
C LEU A 57 -12.17 6.05 6.52
N ALA A 58 -12.31 4.94 5.82
CA ALA A 58 -12.06 3.62 6.38
C ALA A 58 -10.59 3.23 6.20
N VAL A 59 -9.95 2.83 7.29
CA VAL A 59 -8.53 2.53 7.34
C VAL A 59 -8.27 1.11 7.83
N GLU A 60 -7.17 0.52 7.36
CA GLU A 60 -6.73 -0.80 7.75
C GLU A 60 -5.37 -0.69 8.44
N ALA A 61 -5.18 -1.42 9.55
CA ALA A 61 -3.90 -1.44 10.25
C ALA A 61 -2.82 -2.09 9.37
N ILE A 62 -1.64 -1.48 9.35
CA ILE A 62 -0.47 -2.04 8.66
C ILE A 62 0.77 -1.97 9.55
N GLN A 63 1.78 -2.76 9.20
CA GLN A 63 3.09 -2.68 9.83
C GLN A 63 4.09 -2.08 8.86
N LEU A 64 4.87 -1.10 9.36
CA LEU A 64 6.01 -0.54 8.64
C LEU A 64 7.32 -1.02 9.27
N ILE A 65 8.32 -1.23 8.42
CA ILE A 65 9.67 -1.62 8.78
C ILE A 65 10.54 -0.36 8.71
N ASP A 66 11.08 0.03 9.86
CA ASP A 66 11.95 1.21 10.01
C ASP A 66 13.28 1.05 9.24
N LYS A 67 13.84 -0.17 9.25
CA LYS A 67 15.09 -0.52 8.58
C LYS A 67 14.86 -1.63 7.56
N PRO A 68 14.33 -1.30 6.37
CA PRO A 68 14.07 -2.27 5.33
C PRO A 68 15.35 -2.93 4.81
N GLU A 69 15.23 -4.19 4.41
CA GLU A 69 16.26 -4.92 3.67
C GLU A 69 16.33 -4.44 2.21
N TYR A 70 17.49 -4.61 1.61
CA TYR A 70 17.75 -4.39 0.18
C TYR A 70 17.68 -5.72 -0.57
N ASP A 71 17.38 -5.65 -1.86
CA ASP A 71 17.38 -6.75 -2.83
C ASP A 71 16.49 -7.93 -2.44
N ILE A 72 15.31 -7.62 -1.90
CA ILE A 72 14.31 -8.62 -1.51
C ILE A 72 13.82 -9.36 -2.75
N ARG A 73 14.10 -10.67 -2.81
CA ARG A 73 13.64 -11.59 -3.86
C ARG A 73 12.20 -12.05 -3.61
N SER A 74 11.37 -12.04 -4.66
CA SER A 74 9.99 -12.55 -4.63
C SER A 74 9.58 -13.16 -5.96
N VAL A 75 8.83 -14.27 -5.93
CA VAL A 75 8.38 -15.02 -7.13
C VAL A 75 6.87 -14.93 -7.37
N GLY A 76 6.15 -14.22 -6.49
CA GLY A 76 4.69 -14.05 -6.54
C GLY A 76 4.25 -12.60 -6.72
N GLY A 77 5.16 -11.73 -7.16
CA GLY A 77 4.93 -10.31 -7.34
C GLY A 77 5.96 -9.43 -6.63
N LEU A 78 5.86 -8.13 -6.87
CA LEU A 78 6.80 -7.14 -6.34
C LEU A 78 6.53 -6.87 -4.85
N LYS A 79 7.45 -7.28 -3.99
CA LYS A 79 7.32 -7.14 -2.54
C LYS A 79 7.82 -5.78 -2.08
N CYS A 80 7.06 -5.05 -1.26
CA CYS A 80 7.48 -3.77 -0.72
C CYS A 80 8.46 -3.98 0.45
N PRO A 81 9.65 -3.39 0.45
CA PRO A 81 10.59 -3.48 1.58
C PRO A 81 10.07 -2.80 2.85
N TYR A 82 9.27 -1.74 2.73
CA TYR A 82 8.77 -0.97 3.87
C TYR A 82 7.58 -1.60 4.58
N CYS A 83 6.69 -2.32 3.88
CA CYS A 83 5.45 -2.85 4.48
C CYS A 83 5.19 -4.32 4.14
N GLN A 84 6.07 -4.97 3.38
CA GLN A 84 5.98 -6.37 2.96
C GLN A 84 4.75 -6.73 2.10
N PHE A 85 3.92 -5.76 1.73
CA PHE A 85 2.84 -5.94 0.75
C PHE A 85 3.41 -6.44 -0.58
N VAL A 86 2.73 -7.41 -1.19
CA VAL A 86 3.12 -7.98 -2.49
C VAL A 86 2.14 -7.46 -3.53
N GLU A 87 2.67 -6.72 -4.51
CA GLU A 87 1.92 -6.29 -5.68
C GLU A 87 1.85 -7.44 -6.68
N VAL A 88 0.70 -8.10 -6.73
CA VAL A 88 0.48 -9.31 -7.56
C VAL A 88 0.33 -8.95 -9.04
N ASP A 89 -0.13 -7.75 -9.34
CA ASP A 89 -0.29 -7.24 -10.71
C ASP A 89 0.98 -6.50 -11.20
N SER A 90 2.12 -6.77 -10.56
CA SER A 90 3.42 -6.16 -10.92
C SER A 90 3.95 -6.58 -12.29
N PHE A 91 3.25 -7.44 -13.03
CA PHE A 91 3.53 -7.69 -14.44
C PHE A 91 3.09 -6.53 -15.33
N GLU A 92 2.14 -5.70 -14.87
CA GLU A 92 1.63 -4.51 -15.56
C GLU A 92 2.51 -3.27 -15.39
N LEU A 93 3.55 -3.35 -14.55
CA LEU A 93 4.48 -2.24 -14.36
C LEU A 93 5.18 -1.91 -15.68
N ASP A 94 5.12 -0.63 -16.05
CA ASP A 94 5.71 -0.13 -17.28
C ASP A 94 7.24 -0.27 -17.22
N GLU A 95 7.79 -0.94 -18.22
CA GLU A 95 9.24 -1.10 -18.41
C GLU A 95 9.92 0.21 -18.85
N HIS A 96 9.15 1.21 -19.27
CA HIS A 96 9.62 2.52 -19.71
C HIS A 96 9.61 3.60 -18.61
N GLU A 97 8.91 3.39 -17.48
CA GLU A 97 8.84 4.37 -16.37
C GLU A 97 10.08 4.37 -15.45
N GLY A 98 11.10 3.59 -15.79
CA GLY A 98 12.34 3.47 -15.03
C GLY A 98 12.23 2.49 -13.86
N PRO A 99 13.30 2.31 -13.08
CA PRO A 99 13.41 1.21 -12.13
C PRO A 99 12.65 1.47 -10.82
N THR A 100 11.72 2.43 -10.77
CA THR A 100 11.03 2.81 -9.53
C THR A 100 9.52 2.75 -9.68
N THR A 101 8.84 2.33 -8.62
CA THR A 101 7.36 2.38 -8.53
C THR A 101 6.91 2.82 -7.14
N VAL A 102 5.62 3.11 -6.98
CA VAL A 102 4.98 3.47 -5.70
C VAL A 102 4.25 2.23 -5.17
N CYS A 103 4.53 1.85 -3.92
CA CYS A 103 3.81 0.76 -3.28
C CYS A 103 2.34 1.14 -3.06
N GLY A 104 1.39 0.36 -3.61
CA GLY A 104 -0.05 0.58 -3.43
C GLY A 104 -0.58 0.40 -2.00
N CYS A 105 0.27 -0.04 -1.05
CA CYS A 105 -0.09 -0.21 0.36
C CYS A 105 0.35 0.97 1.24
N CYS A 106 1.65 1.31 1.21
CA CYS A 106 2.21 2.34 2.08
C CYS A 106 2.65 3.61 1.34
N ASN A 107 2.42 3.70 0.03
CA ASN A 107 2.80 4.82 -0.84
C ASN A 107 4.29 5.21 -0.83
N SER A 108 5.16 4.37 -0.28
CA SER A 108 6.61 4.54 -0.37
C SER A 108 7.10 4.18 -1.77
N ARG A 109 8.13 4.88 -2.24
CA ARG A 109 8.77 4.54 -3.52
C ARG A 109 9.80 3.44 -3.32
N ILE A 110 9.80 2.49 -4.23
CA ILE A 110 10.65 1.30 -4.21
C ILE A 110 11.36 1.21 -5.55
N ILE A 111 12.62 0.79 -5.53
CA ILE A 111 13.33 0.37 -6.74
C ILE A 111 12.99 -1.09 -6.99
N TYR A 112 12.84 -1.49 -8.25
CA TYR A 112 12.63 -2.88 -8.61
C TYR A 112 13.36 -3.29 -9.89
N VAL A 113 13.62 -4.59 -9.99
CA VAL A 113 14.06 -5.28 -11.21
C VAL A 113 13.22 -6.53 -11.39
N ARG A 114 12.82 -6.80 -12.63
CA ARG A 114 12.08 -8.00 -13.04
C ARG A 114 12.99 -8.90 -13.88
N ASN A 115 13.26 -10.10 -13.38
CA ASN A 115 14.00 -11.14 -14.07
C ASN A 115 13.05 -12.23 -14.55
N VAL A 116 13.00 -12.45 -15.86
CA VAL A 116 12.18 -13.52 -16.47
C VAL A 116 13.07 -14.70 -16.84
N VAL A 117 12.76 -15.87 -16.30
CA VAL A 117 13.47 -17.12 -16.60
C VAL A 117 12.72 -17.87 -17.68
N MET A 118 13.37 -18.07 -18.83
CA MET A 118 12.81 -18.78 -19.99
C MET A 118 13.36 -20.20 -20.07
N ASN A 119 12.56 -21.14 -20.58
CA ASN A 119 13.04 -22.49 -20.92
C ASN A 119 13.66 -22.54 -22.33
N THR A 120 14.16 -23.71 -22.74
CA THR A 120 14.78 -23.90 -24.07
C THR A 120 13.81 -23.76 -25.24
N LEU A 121 12.51 -23.74 -24.98
CA LEU A 121 11.45 -23.54 -25.97
C LEU A 121 11.02 -22.06 -26.07
N GLY A 122 11.60 -21.18 -25.26
CA GLY A 122 11.19 -19.77 -25.21
C GLY A 122 9.90 -19.54 -24.44
N GLU A 123 9.50 -20.45 -23.55
CA GLU A 123 8.34 -20.28 -22.67
C GLU A 123 8.80 -19.71 -21.31
N CYS A 124 7.99 -18.82 -20.74
CA CYS A 124 8.23 -18.27 -19.41
C CYS A 124 8.04 -19.37 -18.35
N LYS A 125 9.09 -19.64 -17.58
CA LYS A 125 9.09 -20.60 -16.48
C LYS A 125 8.85 -19.94 -15.13
N GLU A 126 9.46 -18.79 -14.91
CA GLU A 126 9.41 -18.07 -13.63
C GLU A 126 9.64 -16.57 -13.86
N VAL A 127 8.92 -15.74 -13.11
CA VAL A 127 9.20 -14.29 -13.01
C VAL A 127 9.64 -14.00 -11.59
N ILE A 128 10.83 -13.40 -11.47
CA ILE A 128 11.46 -13.09 -10.19
C ILE A 128 11.58 -11.58 -10.08
N TYR A 129 11.01 -11.02 -9.02
CA TYR A 129 11.13 -9.62 -8.67
C TYR A 129 12.20 -9.45 -7.59
N TYR A 130 13.01 -8.41 -7.76
CA TYR A 130 13.92 -7.90 -6.74
C TYR A 130 13.49 -6.48 -6.41
N SER A 131 13.53 -6.14 -5.13
CA SER A 131 13.11 -4.82 -4.66
C SER A 131 14.00 -4.27 -3.58
N SER A 132 14.20 -2.95 -3.62
CA SER A 132 15.03 -2.22 -2.68
C SER A 132 14.34 -0.92 -2.24
N PRO A 133 14.54 -0.48 -0.98
CA PRO A 133 13.97 0.77 -0.49
C PRO A 133 14.56 1.94 -1.27
N PHE A 134 13.72 2.88 -1.70
CA PHE A 134 14.17 4.08 -2.42
C PHE A 134 13.81 5.36 -1.69
N LYS A 135 12.52 5.60 -1.45
CA LYS A 135 12.07 6.76 -0.68
C LYS A 135 10.87 6.40 0.19
N PHE A 136 11.09 6.48 1.50
CA PHE A 136 10.02 6.31 2.47
C PHE A 136 9.01 7.45 2.37
N LYS A 137 7.72 7.10 2.40
CA LYS A 137 6.63 8.06 2.48
C LYS A 137 6.23 8.22 3.95
N GLU A 138 6.55 9.38 4.51
CA GLU A 138 6.20 9.71 5.90
C GLU A 138 4.69 9.61 6.14
N PRO A 139 4.25 8.86 7.17
CA PRO A 139 2.86 8.84 7.58
C PRO A 139 2.36 10.19 8.11
N ILE A 140 1.10 10.49 7.84
CA ILE A 140 0.40 11.64 8.41
C ILE A 140 0.09 11.33 9.88
N LYS A 141 0.36 12.27 10.79
CA LYS A 141 0.14 12.08 12.22
C LYS A 141 -1.16 12.74 12.65
N PHE A 142 -1.97 12.00 13.40
CA PHE A 142 -3.23 12.47 13.98
C PHE A 142 -3.26 12.29 15.49
#